data_AF-A0A1H8PGK0-F1
#
_entry.id   AF-A0A1H8PGK0-F1
#
_cell.length_a   1.000
_cell.length_b   1.000
_cell.length_c   1.000
_cell.angle_alpha   90.00
_cell.angle_beta   90.00
_cell.angle_gamma   90.00
#
_symmetry.space_group_name_H-M   'P 1'
#
loop_
_entity.id
_entity.type
_entity.pdbx_description
1 polymer ?
#
loop_
_entity_poly.entity_id
_entity_poly.type
_entity_poly.pdbx_seq_one_letter_code
_entity_poly.pdbx_strand_id
1 'polypeptide(L)'
;MIQYPPIAYLTMLDHEKAEKAFREEGLFPKAELVASFKGYMEYVATEDETGISEAMREKRLELCQRFLEKLQACHLPTQVEPRWFYEYDFEDTSIELNLCRATELEWRDGGLTMTSEVEFTLICVECEMLSVEEFAKLYGVTPVTVRQWIRRGKLRTARKMGGEWVIPELADKPERGYEPAWYVMKEPGAISVEEYPFAEYSTMILIDQDKDNKDLFHVRFVNKDKKMHQVLDLGRKDTEALERALIATGKTTQAGRVQYVPEKIVEE
;
A
#
# COMPACT_ATOMS: atom_id res chain seq x y z
N MET A 1 20.72 -38.82 28.92
CA MET A 1 20.84 -38.60 27.46
C MET A 1 19.63 -37.81 27.03
N ILE A 2 19.81 -36.53 26.68
CA ILE A 2 18.76 -35.73 26.06
C ILE A 2 18.77 -36.12 24.58
N GLN A 3 17.80 -36.94 24.17
CA GLN A 3 17.58 -37.21 22.74
C GLN A 3 17.00 -35.94 22.13
N TYR A 4 17.80 -35.24 21.34
CA TYR A 4 17.27 -34.21 20.46
C TYR A 4 16.42 -34.91 19.40
N PRO A 5 15.20 -34.42 19.12
CA PRO A 5 14.38 -34.98 18.07
C PRO A 5 15.12 -34.85 16.73
N PRO A 6 14.97 -35.83 15.82
CA PRO A 6 15.57 -35.75 14.49
C PRO A 6 15.06 -34.50 13.77
N ILE A 7 15.93 -33.83 13.00
CA ILE A 7 15.64 -32.57 12.29
C ILE A 7 14.33 -32.65 11.48
N ALA A 8 14.03 -33.80 10.87
CA ALA A 8 12.79 -34.03 10.13
C ALA A 8 11.51 -33.92 10.99
N TYR A 9 11.58 -34.24 12.30
CA TYR A 9 10.47 -34.10 13.23
C TYR A 9 10.24 -32.65 13.63
N LEU A 10 11.32 -31.87 13.79
CA LEU A 10 11.23 -30.42 14.04
C LEU A 10 10.62 -29.69 12.83
N THR A 11 11.02 -30.05 11.60
CA THR A 11 10.46 -29.46 10.38
C THR A 11 8.98 -29.81 10.17
N MET A 12 8.54 -31.01 10.56
CA MET A 12 7.13 -31.40 10.50
C MET A 12 6.29 -30.64 11.54
N LEU A 13 6.80 -30.50 12.76
CA LEU A 13 6.13 -29.76 13.84
C LEU A 13 5.95 -28.28 13.47
N ASP A 14 6.95 -27.67 12.83
CA ASP A 14 6.89 -26.27 12.42
C ASP A 14 5.94 -26.06 11.23
N HIS A 15 5.84 -27.03 10.32
CA HIS A 15 4.81 -27.00 9.27
C HIS A 15 3.39 -27.12 9.84
N GLU A 16 3.16 -28.02 10.80
CA GLU A 16 1.85 -28.15 11.47
C GLU A 16 1.46 -26.89 12.24
N LYS A 17 2.42 -26.24 12.91
CA LYS A 17 2.21 -24.93 13.55
C LYS A 17 1.83 -23.86 12.53
N ALA A 18 2.54 -23.78 11.40
CA ALA A 18 2.26 -22.80 10.36
C ALA A 18 0.86 -22.99 9.76
N GLU A 19 0.48 -24.22 9.45
CA GLU A 19 -0.88 -24.55 8.96
C GLU A 19 -1.96 -24.23 9.99
N LYS A 20 -1.69 -24.50 11.27
CA LYS A 20 -2.61 -24.16 12.37
C LYS A 20 -2.77 -22.64 12.49
N ALA A 21 -1.66 -21.91 12.57
CA ALA A 21 -1.66 -20.46 12.66
C ALA A 21 -2.34 -19.81 11.46
N PHE A 22 -2.13 -20.31 10.25
CA PHE A 22 -2.83 -19.82 9.06
C PHE A 22 -4.35 -19.94 9.19
N ARG A 23 -4.86 -21.05 9.73
CA ARG A 23 -6.30 -21.24 9.98
C ARG A 23 -6.82 -20.37 11.12
N GLU A 24 -5.97 -20.07 12.09
CA GLU A 24 -6.32 -19.24 13.24
C GLU A 24 -6.24 -17.74 12.92
N GLU A 25 -5.36 -17.29 12.04
CA GLU A 25 -5.11 -15.87 11.74
C GLU A 25 -5.82 -15.40 10.47
N GLY A 26 -6.00 -16.26 9.46
CA GLY A 26 -6.67 -15.90 8.22
C GLY A 26 -8.15 -15.54 8.40
N LEU A 27 -8.68 -14.74 7.47
CA LEU A 27 -10.09 -14.38 7.41
C LEU A 27 -10.80 -15.33 6.42
N PHE A 28 -11.66 -16.21 6.93
CA PHE A 28 -12.31 -17.24 6.10
C PHE A 28 -13.82 -17.07 5.98
N PRO A 29 -14.59 -16.87 7.07
CA PRO A 29 -15.98 -16.51 6.91
C PRO A 29 -16.13 -14.99 6.80
N LYS A 30 -17.13 -14.58 6.01
CA LYS A 30 -17.54 -13.17 5.88
C LYS A 30 -17.77 -12.49 7.24
N ALA A 31 -18.25 -13.22 8.25
CA ALA A 31 -18.49 -12.67 9.58
C ALA A 31 -17.19 -12.18 10.25
N GLU A 32 -16.11 -12.96 10.16
CA GLU A 32 -14.78 -12.57 10.67
C GLU A 32 -14.23 -11.38 9.90
N LEU A 33 -14.37 -11.38 8.57
CA LEU A 33 -13.96 -10.27 7.71
C LEU A 33 -14.69 -8.96 8.07
N VAL A 34 -16.00 -9.02 8.28
CA VAL A 34 -16.80 -7.85 8.70
C VAL A 34 -16.42 -7.37 10.11
N ALA A 35 -16.20 -8.29 11.05
CA ALA A 35 -15.79 -7.94 12.41
C ALA A 35 -14.40 -7.28 12.42
N SER A 36 -13.45 -7.88 11.70
CA SER A 36 -12.09 -7.36 11.48
C SER A 36 -12.12 -5.95 10.90
N PHE A 37 -12.87 -5.73 9.82
CA PHE A 37 -12.95 -4.42 9.18
C PHE A 37 -13.63 -3.35 10.06
N LYS A 38 -14.61 -3.73 10.88
CA LYS A 38 -15.19 -2.82 11.87
C LYS A 38 -14.17 -2.42 12.95
N GLY A 39 -13.38 -3.37 13.44
CA GLY A 39 -12.29 -3.10 14.38
C GLY A 39 -11.27 -2.11 13.81
N TYR A 40 -10.93 -2.23 12.51
CA TYR A 40 -10.12 -1.22 11.82
C TYR A 40 -10.76 0.16 11.80
N MET A 41 -12.05 0.25 11.47
CA MET A 41 -12.77 1.54 11.46
C MET A 41 -12.79 2.20 12.83
N GLU A 42 -12.96 1.41 13.90
CA GLU A 42 -12.88 1.89 15.29
C GLU A 42 -11.47 2.39 15.61
N TYR A 43 -10.43 1.63 15.26
CA TYR A 43 -9.03 2.05 15.41
C TYR A 43 -8.78 3.40 14.73
N VAL A 44 -9.17 3.56 13.46
CA VAL A 44 -9.01 4.84 12.72
C VAL A 44 -9.84 5.97 13.34
N ALA A 45 -10.96 5.66 14.01
CA ALA A 45 -11.78 6.68 14.66
C ALA A 45 -11.24 7.13 16.02
N THR A 46 -10.62 6.24 16.80
CA THR A 46 -10.27 6.49 18.21
C THR A 46 -8.79 6.71 18.43
N GLU A 47 -7.93 5.99 17.71
CA GLU A 47 -6.49 6.13 17.86
C GLU A 47 -6.06 7.38 17.10
N ASP A 48 -5.30 8.24 17.76
CA ASP A 48 -4.59 9.32 17.08
C ASP A 48 -3.46 8.68 16.27
N GLU A 49 -3.81 8.02 15.15
CA GLU A 49 -2.87 7.45 14.19
C GLU A 49 -1.87 8.56 13.84
N THR A 50 -0.68 8.47 14.44
CA THR A 50 0.25 9.59 14.49
C THR A 50 0.69 9.91 13.07
N GLY A 51 0.26 11.06 12.53
CA GLY A 51 0.73 11.55 11.24
C GLY A 51 -0.32 11.74 10.15
N ILE A 52 -1.60 11.40 10.38
CA ILE A 52 -2.69 11.76 9.46
C ILE A 52 -3.52 12.94 9.98
N SER A 53 -3.91 13.84 9.08
CA SER A 53 -4.78 14.97 9.40
C SER A 53 -6.23 14.54 9.63
N GLU A 54 -6.98 15.36 10.37
CA GLU A 54 -8.42 15.15 10.60
C GLU A 54 -9.21 15.05 9.28
N ALA A 55 -8.89 15.89 8.29
CA ALA A 55 -9.53 15.87 6.97
C ALA A 55 -9.28 14.54 6.23
N MET A 56 -8.04 14.04 6.25
CA MET A 56 -7.69 12.75 5.67
C MET A 56 -8.41 11.60 6.40
N ARG A 57 -8.46 11.65 7.74
CA ARG A 57 -9.16 10.66 8.57
C ARG A 57 -10.64 10.58 8.26
N GLU A 58 -11.31 11.72 8.12
CA GLU A 58 -12.73 11.79 7.74
C GLU A 58 -12.97 11.12 6.38
N LYS A 59 -12.17 11.45 5.36
CA LYS A 59 -12.26 10.83 4.03
C LYS A 59 -11.97 9.33 4.01
N ARG A 60 -11.01 8.88 4.82
CA ARG A 60 -10.73 7.45 5.02
C ARG A 60 -11.94 6.73 5.62
N LEU A 61 -12.57 7.28 6.65
CA LEU A 61 -13.76 6.68 7.29
C LEU A 61 -14.97 6.65 6.35
N GLU A 62 -15.20 7.71 5.56
CA GLU A 62 -16.24 7.74 4.52
C GLU A 62 -16.05 6.62 3.48
N LEU A 63 -14.81 6.40 3.02
CA LEU A 63 -14.49 5.29 2.11
C LEU A 63 -14.68 3.93 2.77
N CYS A 64 -14.25 3.77 4.02
CA CYS A 64 -14.45 2.54 4.78
C CYS A 64 -15.95 2.21 4.93
N GLN A 65 -16.79 3.20 5.20
CA GLN A 65 -18.24 3.00 5.31
C GLN A 65 -18.83 2.48 3.98
N ARG A 66 -18.47 3.10 2.85
CA ARG A 66 -18.89 2.63 1.51
C ARG A 66 -18.41 1.20 1.23
N PHE A 67 -17.19 0.86 1.63
CA PHE A 67 -16.64 -0.49 1.51
C PHE A 67 -17.40 -1.50 2.37
N LEU A 68 -17.66 -1.17 3.65
CA LEU A 68 -18.40 -2.02 4.58
C LEU A 68 -19.81 -2.32 4.09
N GLU A 69 -20.51 -1.33 3.53
CA GLU A 69 -21.84 -1.51 2.93
C GLU A 69 -21.80 -2.51 1.76
N LYS A 70 -20.84 -2.37 0.84
CA LYS A 70 -20.66 -3.33 -0.26
C LYS A 70 -20.29 -4.72 0.25
N LEU A 71 -19.39 -4.80 1.23
CA LEU A 71 -19.00 -6.05 1.87
C LEU A 71 -20.20 -6.75 2.51
N GLN A 72 -21.06 -6.01 3.21
CA GLN A 72 -22.27 -6.57 3.83
C GLN A 72 -23.31 -7.02 2.80
N ALA A 73 -23.45 -6.32 1.68
CA ALA A 73 -24.39 -6.67 0.62
C ALA A 73 -23.95 -7.84 -0.27
N CYS A 74 -22.64 -8.11 -0.38
CA CYS A 74 -22.14 -9.13 -1.31
C CYS A 74 -22.34 -10.58 -0.82
N HIS A 75 -22.37 -11.52 -1.75
CA HIS A 75 -22.31 -12.95 -1.44
C HIS A 75 -20.88 -13.43 -1.67
N LEU A 76 -20.18 -13.78 -0.60
CA LEU A 76 -18.82 -14.33 -0.66
C LEU A 76 -18.86 -15.86 -0.67
N PRO A 77 -17.92 -16.53 -1.35
CA PRO A 77 -17.72 -17.97 -1.20
C PRO A 77 -17.60 -18.36 0.28
N THR A 78 -18.50 -19.24 0.75
CA THR A 78 -18.54 -19.68 2.16
C THR A 78 -17.60 -20.85 2.45
N GLN A 79 -17.19 -21.57 1.40
CA GLN A 79 -16.19 -22.62 1.46
C GLN A 79 -15.09 -22.25 0.49
N VAL A 80 -13.96 -21.86 1.05
CA VAL A 80 -12.74 -21.66 0.29
C VAL A 80 -11.88 -22.91 0.45
N GLU A 81 -11.17 -23.30 -0.60
CA GLU A 81 -10.27 -24.45 -0.57
C GLU A 81 -9.19 -24.27 0.52
N PRO A 82 -8.52 -25.35 0.97
CA PRO A 82 -7.38 -25.22 1.86
C PRO A 82 -6.37 -24.20 1.30
N ARG A 83 -5.87 -23.31 2.16
CA ARG A 83 -4.94 -22.20 1.82
C ARG A 83 -5.53 -20.99 1.09
N TRP A 84 -6.85 -20.94 0.88
CA TRP A 84 -7.50 -19.74 0.39
C TRP A 84 -8.02 -18.88 1.55
N PHE A 85 -7.91 -17.57 1.45
CA PHE A 85 -8.35 -16.63 2.49
C PHE A 85 -8.75 -15.28 1.89
N TYR A 86 -9.48 -14.48 2.66
CA TYR A 86 -9.80 -13.11 2.31
C TYR A 86 -8.79 -12.13 2.91
N GLU A 87 -8.49 -11.09 2.16
CA GLU A 87 -7.65 -9.99 2.59
C GLU A 87 -8.25 -8.69 2.06
N TYR A 88 -8.24 -7.63 2.86
CA TYR A 88 -8.54 -6.30 2.34
C TYR A 88 -7.28 -5.45 2.33
N ASP A 89 -7.08 -4.74 1.22
CA ASP A 89 -5.92 -3.91 0.97
C ASP A 89 -6.34 -2.44 0.86
N PHE A 90 -5.55 -1.56 1.49
CA PHE A 90 -5.64 -0.12 1.30
C PHE A 90 -4.65 0.30 0.23
N GLU A 91 -5.18 0.74 -0.90
CA GLU A 91 -4.42 1.32 -2.00
C GLU A 91 -4.52 2.86 -1.92
N ASP A 92 -3.64 3.56 -2.63
CA ASP A 92 -3.62 5.04 -2.67
C ASP A 92 -4.96 5.67 -3.09
N THR A 93 -5.80 4.90 -3.79
CA THR A 93 -7.05 5.37 -4.42
C THR A 93 -8.26 4.48 -4.15
N SER A 94 -8.12 3.39 -3.40
CA SER A 94 -9.18 2.41 -3.23
C SER A 94 -9.00 1.54 -2.00
N ILE A 95 -10.09 0.89 -1.59
CA ILE A 95 -10.05 -0.28 -0.70
C ILE A 95 -10.50 -1.47 -1.53
N GLU A 96 -9.72 -2.55 -1.49
CA GLU A 96 -9.96 -3.77 -2.23
C GLU A 96 -10.23 -4.93 -1.29
N LEU A 97 -11.17 -5.81 -1.66
CA LEU A 97 -11.31 -7.14 -1.06
C LEU A 97 -10.74 -8.14 -2.05
N ASN A 98 -9.70 -8.84 -1.63
CA ASN A 98 -9.02 -9.84 -2.41
C ASN A 98 -9.30 -11.25 -1.88
N LEU A 99 -9.46 -12.18 -2.80
CA LEU A 99 -9.42 -13.61 -2.53
C LEU A 99 -8.00 -14.08 -2.88
N CYS A 100 -7.27 -14.47 -1.85
CA CYS A 100 -5.87 -14.81 -1.92
C CYS A 100 -5.67 -16.31 -1.73
N ARG A 101 -4.59 -16.84 -2.30
CA ARG A 101 -4.13 -18.21 -2.08
C ARG A 101 -2.72 -18.20 -1.49
N ALA A 102 -2.55 -18.81 -0.33
CA ALA A 102 -1.25 -19.01 0.28
C ALA A 102 -0.45 -20.06 -0.52
N THR A 103 0.73 -19.65 -1.01
CA THR A 103 1.64 -20.51 -1.76
C THR A 103 2.62 -21.20 -0.84
N GLU A 104 3.13 -20.48 0.17
CA GLU A 104 4.10 -20.97 1.15
C GLU A 104 3.70 -20.53 2.56
N LEU A 105 3.86 -21.44 3.52
CA LEU A 105 3.63 -21.20 4.94
C LEU A 105 4.87 -21.67 5.71
N GLU A 106 5.45 -20.77 6.50
CA GLU A 106 6.61 -21.06 7.33
C GLU A 106 6.37 -20.60 8.76
N TRP A 107 6.69 -21.43 9.74
CA TRP A 107 6.79 -20.97 11.12
C TRP A 107 8.22 -20.48 11.37
N ARG A 108 8.38 -19.16 11.55
CA ARG A 108 9.70 -18.53 11.70
C ARG A 108 9.64 -17.46 12.79
N ASP A 109 10.69 -17.40 13.60
CA ASP A 109 10.87 -16.37 14.64
C ASP A 109 9.68 -16.23 15.62
N GLY A 110 8.92 -17.30 15.82
CA GLY A 110 7.79 -17.34 16.74
C GLY A 110 6.44 -16.94 16.13
N GLY A 111 6.34 -16.75 14.82
CA GLY A 111 5.09 -16.44 14.14
C GLY A 111 4.95 -17.11 12.77
N LEU A 112 3.78 -16.96 12.18
CA LEU A 112 3.52 -17.35 10.80
C LEU A 112 4.20 -16.36 9.84
N THR A 113 4.96 -16.87 8.89
CA THR A 113 5.36 -16.17 7.67
C THR A 113 4.63 -16.82 6.51
N MET A 114 3.99 -16.01 5.67
CA MET A 114 3.21 -16.48 4.53
C MET A 114 3.62 -15.77 3.25
N THR A 115 3.76 -16.53 2.17
CA THR A 115 3.72 -16.00 0.80
C THR A 115 2.34 -16.29 0.22
N SER A 116 1.73 -15.31 -0.43
CA SER A 116 0.41 -15.42 -1.03
C SER A 116 0.36 -14.78 -2.41
N GLU A 117 -0.62 -15.22 -3.20
CA GLU A 117 -0.97 -14.63 -4.48
C GLU A 117 -2.42 -14.13 -4.41
N VAL A 118 -2.66 -12.93 -4.94
CA VAL A 118 -4.02 -12.42 -5.17
C VAL A 118 -4.56 -13.13 -6.41
N GLU A 119 -5.61 -13.94 -6.24
CA GLU A 119 -6.26 -14.66 -7.33
C GLU A 119 -7.40 -13.82 -7.94
N PHE A 120 -8.19 -13.15 -7.09
CA PHE A 120 -9.31 -12.32 -7.52
C PHE A 120 -9.52 -11.10 -6.63
N THR A 121 -9.76 -9.94 -7.24
CA THR A 121 -10.33 -8.77 -6.56
C THR A 121 -11.86 -8.86 -6.62
N LEU A 122 -12.50 -9.11 -5.48
CA LEU A 122 -13.93 -9.34 -5.34
C LEU A 122 -14.73 -8.05 -5.14
N ILE A 123 -14.16 -7.09 -4.42
CA ILE A 123 -14.75 -5.76 -4.20
C ILE A 123 -13.66 -4.74 -4.43
N CYS A 124 -13.98 -3.68 -5.15
CA CYS A 124 -13.16 -2.47 -5.20
C CYS A 124 -14.07 -1.27 -4.94
N VAL A 125 -13.66 -0.43 -3.99
CA VAL A 125 -14.29 0.87 -3.72
C VAL A 125 -13.24 1.94 -3.90
N GLU A 126 -13.38 2.70 -4.97
CA GLU A 126 -12.50 3.82 -5.27
C GLU A 126 -12.90 5.06 -4.46
N CYS A 127 -11.89 5.85 -4.08
CA CYS A 127 -12.09 7.17 -3.50
C CYS A 127 -12.36 8.22 -4.60
N GLU A 128 -12.86 9.38 -4.20
CA GLU A 128 -13.01 10.50 -5.13
C GLU A 128 -11.66 11.10 -5.53
N MET A 129 -11.59 11.56 -6.79
CA MET A 129 -10.44 12.27 -7.33
C MET A 129 -10.76 13.76 -7.36
N LEU A 130 -10.11 14.51 -6.47
CA LEU A 130 -10.33 15.94 -6.30
C LEU A 130 -9.52 16.74 -7.32
N SER A 131 -10.13 17.80 -7.85
CA SER A 131 -9.39 18.86 -8.52
C SER A 131 -8.42 19.55 -7.55
N VAL A 132 -7.46 20.30 -8.11
CA VAL A 132 -6.53 21.13 -7.31
C VAL A 132 -7.31 22.10 -6.40
N GLU A 133 -8.41 22.65 -6.91
CA GLU A 133 -9.25 23.63 -6.23
C GLU A 133 -10.04 22.99 -5.08
N GLU A 134 -10.60 21.80 -5.27
CA GLU A 134 -11.28 21.03 -4.22
C GLU A 134 -10.32 20.58 -3.12
N PHE A 135 -9.15 20.06 -3.50
CA PHE A 135 -8.11 19.67 -2.54
C PHE A 135 -7.59 20.88 -1.74
N ALA A 136 -7.40 22.03 -2.41
CA ALA A 136 -7.01 23.26 -1.74
C ALA A 136 -8.05 23.71 -0.70
N LYS A 137 -9.35 23.60 -1.04
CA LYS A 137 -10.45 23.89 -0.13
C LYS A 137 -10.47 22.93 1.06
N LEU A 138 -10.31 21.62 0.83
CA LEU A 138 -10.28 20.59 1.87
C LEU A 138 -9.23 20.89 2.96
N TYR A 139 -8.06 21.36 2.55
CA TYR A 139 -6.94 21.65 3.45
C TYR A 139 -6.78 23.13 3.85
N GLY A 140 -7.71 24.01 3.44
CA GLY A 140 -7.64 25.43 3.78
C GLY A 140 -6.41 26.17 3.22
N VAL A 141 -5.90 25.73 2.07
CA VAL A 141 -4.74 26.33 1.38
C VAL A 141 -5.13 26.93 0.03
N THR A 142 -4.19 27.61 -0.63
CA THR A 142 -4.44 28.14 -1.98
C THR A 142 -4.19 27.07 -3.05
N PRO A 143 -4.90 27.12 -4.20
CA PRO A 143 -4.60 26.25 -5.35
C PRO A 143 -3.14 26.36 -5.82
N VAL A 144 -2.53 27.54 -5.68
CA VAL A 144 -1.12 27.77 -5.99
C VAL A 144 -0.20 26.93 -5.10
N THR A 145 -0.50 26.85 -3.80
CA THR A 145 0.23 26.01 -2.84
C THR A 145 0.18 24.54 -3.26
N VAL A 146 -1.01 24.03 -3.62
CA VAL A 146 -1.19 22.64 -4.06
C VAL A 146 -0.40 22.36 -5.34
N ARG A 147 -0.47 23.25 -6.35
CA ARG A 147 0.33 23.13 -7.58
C ARG A 147 1.84 23.14 -7.27
N GLN A 148 2.28 23.92 -6.29
CA GLN A 148 3.68 23.90 -5.85
C GLN A 148 4.06 22.58 -5.18
N TRP A 149 3.17 21.96 -4.40
CA TRP A 149 3.42 20.63 -3.82
C TRP A 149 3.56 19.56 -4.89
N ILE A 150 2.66 19.52 -5.88
CA ILE A 150 2.77 18.62 -7.04
C ILE A 150 4.08 18.88 -7.80
N ARG A 151 4.39 20.14 -8.09
CA ARG A 151 5.61 20.51 -8.83
C ARG A 151 6.89 20.03 -8.13
N ARG A 152 6.87 20.00 -6.79
CA ARG A 152 8.00 19.63 -5.93
C ARG A 152 8.01 18.15 -5.51
N GLY A 153 7.17 17.30 -6.12
CA GLY A 153 7.12 15.86 -5.79
C GLY A 153 6.55 15.54 -4.40
N LYS A 154 5.83 16.48 -3.77
CA LYS A 154 5.32 16.31 -2.40
C LYS A 154 3.96 15.60 -2.32
N LEU A 155 3.15 15.68 -3.38
CA LEU A 155 1.87 14.98 -3.48
C LEU A 155 2.03 13.80 -4.45
N ARG A 156 2.52 12.67 -3.94
CA ARG A 156 2.99 11.55 -4.76
C ARG A 156 1.89 10.69 -5.36
N THR A 157 0.68 10.80 -4.82
CA THR A 157 -0.52 10.11 -5.31
C THR A 157 -1.31 10.95 -6.31
N ALA A 158 -0.89 12.21 -6.57
CA ALA A 158 -1.49 13.05 -7.59
C ALA A 158 -1.18 12.54 -8.99
N ARG A 159 -2.13 12.67 -9.93
CA ARG A 159 -1.98 12.18 -11.30
C ARG A 159 -2.67 13.09 -12.30
N LYS A 160 -2.35 12.94 -13.59
CA LYS A 160 -3.08 13.64 -14.64
C LYS A 160 -4.26 12.83 -15.14
N MET A 161 -5.43 13.46 -15.20
CA MET A 161 -6.64 12.91 -15.81
C MET A 161 -7.23 13.97 -16.74
N GLY A 162 -7.42 13.66 -18.02
CA GLY A 162 -7.88 14.64 -19.01
C GLY A 162 -6.94 15.85 -19.21
N GLY A 163 -5.66 15.72 -18.84
CA GLY A 163 -4.67 16.81 -18.89
C GLY A 163 -4.60 17.67 -17.62
N GLU A 164 -5.56 17.52 -16.71
CA GLU A 164 -5.62 18.23 -15.45
C GLU A 164 -5.04 17.40 -14.31
N TRP A 165 -4.52 18.07 -13.28
CA TRP A 165 -4.04 17.39 -12.08
C TRP A 165 -5.22 17.09 -11.16
N VAL A 166 -5.30 15.83 -10.76
CA VAL A 166 -6.26 15.36 -9.76
C VAL A 166 -5.53 14.65 -8.62
N ILE A 167 -6.09 14.76 -7.42
CA ILE A 167 -5.49 14.27 -6.19
C ILE A 167 -6.53 13.40 -5.48
N PRO A 168 -6.19 12.16 -5.07
CA PRO A 168 -7.12 11.33 -4.31
C PRO A 168 -7.56 12.04 -3.03
N GLU A 169 -8.83 11.92 -2.64
CA GLU A 169 -9.30 12.44 -1.34
C GLU A 169 -8.58 11.79 -0.14
N LEU A 170 -7.92 10.65 -0.39
CA LEU A 170 -7.05 9.94 0.55
C LEU A 170 -5.60 10.48 0.62
N ALA A 171 -5.28 11.57 -0.06
CA ALA A 171 -3.96 12.19 0.07
C ALA A 171 -3.96 13.23 1.19
N ASP A 172 -2.91 13.22 2.03
CA ASP A 172 -2.74 14.22 3.09
C ASP A 172 -1.89 15.42 2.64
N LYS A 173 -1.95 16.52 3.39
CA LYS A 173 -1.06 17.66 3.23
C LYS A 173 0.38 17.23 3.54
N PRO A 174 1.35 17.58 2.68
CA PRO A 174 2.72 17.14 2.89
C PRO A 174 3.38 17.86 4.08
N GLU A 175 4.28 17.16 4.77
CA GLU A 175 5.06 17.73 5.86
C GLU A 175 6.23 18.60 5.38
N ARG A 176 6.91 19.22 6.35
CA ARG A 176 8.13 19.99 6.10
C ARG A 176 9.31 19.05 5.90
N GLY A 177 10.09 19.31 4.86
CA GLY A 177 11.21 18.47 4.48
C GLY A 177 10.90 17.64 3.24
N TYR A 178 11.79 16.69 2.97
CA TYR A 178 11.64 15.65 1.98
C TYR A 178 11.62 14.31 2.72
N GLU A 179 10.67 13.46 2.39
CA GLU A 179 10.59 12.08 2.86
C GLU A 179 11.08 11.14 1.77
N PRO A 180 11.72 10.01 2.05
CA PRO A 180 12.02 9.00 1.04
C PRO A 180 10.81 8.64 0.18
N ALA A 181 11.01 8.50 -1.14
CA ALA A 181 9.94 8.17 -2.10
C ALA A 181 10.13 6.76 -2.65
N TRP A 182 9.05 6.00 -2.74
CA TRP A 182 9.05 4.62 -3.22
C TRP A 182 7.95 4.47 -4.27
N TYR A 183 8.32 4.52 -5.54
CA TYR A 183 7.40 4.38 -6.65
C TYR A 183 7.40 2.93 -7.12
N VAL A 184 6.30 2.22 -6.94
CA VAL A 184 6.12 0.86 -7.46
C VAL A 184 5.30 0.94 -8.75
N MET A 185 5.80 0.32 -9.82
CA MET A 185 5.10 0.30 -11.10
C MET A 185 3.94 -0.68 -11.01
N LYS A 186 2.72 -0.25 -11.39
CA LYS A 186 1.56 -1.15 -11.46
C LYS A 186 1.78 -2.29 -12.46
N GLU A 187 2.49 -2.01 -13.55
CA GLU A 187 2.85 -2.97 -14.57
C GLU A 187 4.29 -2.72 -15.05
N PRO A 188 5.08 -3.75 -15.39
CA PRO A 188 6.37 -3.58 -16.03
C PRO A 188 6.23 -2.80 -17.36
N GLY A 189 7.08 -1.80 -17.61
CA GLY A 189 6.98 -0.99 -18.84
C GLY A 189 5.88 0.08 -18.82
N ALA A 190 5.17 0.25 -17.70
CA ALA A 190 4.06 1.19 -17.59
C ALA A 190 4.43 2.65 -17.90
N ILE A 191 5.66 3.04 -17.59
CA ILE A 191 6.12 4.44 -17.58
C ILE A 191 7.40 4.55 -18.39
N SER A 192 7.42 5.46 -19.36
CA SER A 192 8.64 5.84 -20.07
C SER A 192 8.91 7.31 -19.81
N VAL A 193 10.14 7.62 -19.36
CA VAL A 193 10.63 8.99 -19.17
C VAL A 193 11.86 9.12 -20.03
N GLU A 194 11.81 9.96 -21.07
CA GLU A 194 12.83 10.03 -22.13
C GLU A 194 14.22 10.30 -21.56
N GLU A 195 14.31 11.18 -20.57
CA GLU A 195 15.57 11.53 -19.90
C GLU A 195 16.10 10.39 -19.01
N TYR A 196 15.25 9.42 -18.65
CA TYR A 196 15.57 8.32 -17.74
C TYR A 196 15.05 6.98 -18.30
N PRO A 197 15.65 6.44 -19.38
CA PRO A 197 15.16 5.24 -20.06
C PRO A 197 15.10 3.99 -19.17
N PHE A 198 15.84 3.97 -18.06
CA PHE A 198 15.79 2.90 -17.06
C PHE A 198 14.45 2.83 -16.31
N ALA A 199 13.67 3.91 -16.28
CA ALA A 199 12.35 3.95 -15.63
C ALA A 199 11.40 2.92 -16.24
N GLU A 200 11.43 2.74 -17.56
CA GLU A 200 10.59 1.78 -18.30
C GLU A 200 10.85 0.34 -17.91
N TYR A 201 12.10 0.01 -17.61
CA TYR A 201 12.48 -1.35 -17.23
C TYR A 201 12.39 -1.59 -15.73
N SER A 202 12.06 -0.59 -14.92
CA SER A 202 12.01 -0.70 -13.47
C SER A 202 10.68 -1.27 -13.01
N THR A 203 10.69 -2.12 -11.98
CA THR A 203 9.49 -2.47 -11.21
C THR A 203 9.31 -1.53 -10.02
N MET A 204 10.40 -0.90 -9.58
CA MET A 204 10.40 0.05 -8.46
C MET A 204 11.48 1.12 -8.65
N ILE A 205 11.17 2.35 -8.24
CA ILE A 205 12.13 3.47 -8.15
C ILE A 205 12.12 4.01 -6.72
N LEU A 206 13.29 4.03 -6.07
CA LEU A 206 13.46 4.61 -4.74
C LEU A 206 14.24 5.92 -4.83
N ILE A 207 13.83 6.93 -4.07
CA ILE A 207 14.50 8.23 -4.05
C ILE A 207 14.72 8.67 -2.61
N ASP A 208 15.99 8.75 -2.22
CA ASP A 208 16.42 9.21 -0.90
C ASP A 208 17.18 10.53 -1.03
N GLN A 209 16.85 11.50 -0.16
CA GLN A 209 17.65 12.72 -0.04
C GLN A 209 18.91 12.44 0.78
N ASP A 210 20.06 12.91 0.30
CA ASP A 210 21.31 12.78 1.04
C ASP A 210 21.23 13.48 2.41
N LYS A 211 21.89 12.88 3.40
CA LYS A 211 21.82 13.35 4.79
C LYS A 211 22.61 14.64 4.99
N ASP A 212 23.75 14.77 4.32
CA ASP A 212 24.71 15.86 4.49
C ASP A 212 24.50 16.98 3.46
N ASN A 213 24.02 16.63 2.26
CA ASN A 213 23.72 17.56 1.17
C ASN A 213 22.24 17.51 0.78
N LYS A 214 21.45 18.47 1.29
CA LYS A 214 20.00 18.55 1.05
C LYS A 214 19.59 18.82 -0.40
N ASP A 215 20.51 19.12 -1.30
CA ASP A 215 20.22 19.29 -2.73
C ASP A 215 20.62 18.09 -3.59
N LEU A 216 21.18 17.05 -2.97
CA LEU A 216 21.55 15.78 -3.60
C LEU A 216 20.55 14.67 -3.25
N PHE A 217 20.20 13.86 -4.24
CA PHE A 217 19.26 12.75 -4.12
C PHE A 217 19.84 11.50 -4.78
N HIS A 218 19.72 10.37 -4.11
CA HIS A 218 20.10 9.05 -4.61
C HIS A 218 18.87 8.36 -5.17
N VAL A 219 18.83 8.19 -6.48
CA VAL A 219 17.73 7.56 -7.22
C VAL A 219 18.13 6.14 -7.61
N ARG A 220 17.37 5.15 -7.14
CA ARG A 220 17.61 3.73 -7.40
C ARG A 220 16.50 3.16 -8.26
N PHE A 221 16.86 2.67 -9.44
CA PHE A 221 15.99 2.00 -10.39
C PHE A 221 16.18 0.48 -10.24
N VAL A 222 15.12 -0.23 -9.85
CA VAL A 222 15.17 -1.64 -9.49
C VAL A 222 14.21 -2.44 -10.35
N ASN A 223 14.68 -3.57 -10.88
CA ASN A 223 13.83 -4.64 -11.40
C ASN A 223 14.30 -5.96 -10.78
N LYS A 224 13.51 -6.53 -9.89
CA LYS A 224 13.86 -7.77 -9.18
C LYS A 224 13.95 -8.96 -10.13
N ASP A 225 12.98 -9.11 -11.03
CA ASP A 225 12.89 -10.23 -11.97
C ASP A 225 14.10 -10.30 -12.90
N LYS A 226 14.53 -9.13 -13.39
CA LYS A 226 15.68 -8.99 -14.29
C LYS A 226 17.00 -8.75 -13.57
N LYS A 227 17.00 -8.76 -12.23
CA LYS A 227 18.18 -8.43 -11.38
C LYS A 227 18.85 -7.11 -11.80
N MET A 228 18.05 -6.15 -12.26
CA MET A 228 18.54 -4.84 -12.67
C MET A 228 18.58 -3.93 -11.43
N HIS A 229 19.70 -3.23 -11.27
CA HIS A 229 19.87 -2.21 -10.25
C HIS A 229 20.74 -1.09 -10.81
N GLN A 230 20.15 0.09 -11.00
CA GLN A 230 20.86 1.29 -11.44
C GLN A 230 20.70 2.41 -10.42
N VAL A 231 21.77 3.19 -10.23
CA VAL A 231 21.80 4.31 -9.28
C VAL A 231 22.20 5.57 -10.02
N LEU A 232 21.46 6.65 -9.79
CA LEU A 232 21.79 7.99 -10.27
C LEU A 232 21.74 8.98 -9.11
N ASP A 233 22.71 9.89 -9.10
CA ASP A 233 22.72 11.02 -8.20
C ASP A 233 22.14 12.24 -8.93
N LEU A 234 21.00 12.72 -8.46
CA LEU A 234 20.28 13.84 -9.06
C LEU A 234 20.28 15.06 -8.15
N GLY A 235 20.36 16.24 -8.76
CA GLY A 235 20.08 17.49 -8.07
C GLY A 235 18.57 17.69 -7.88
N ARG A 236 18.18 18.51 -6.90
CA ARG A 236 16.77 18.82 -6.58
C ARG A 236 15.86 19.03 -7.80
N LYS A 237 16.29 19.85 -8.76
CA LYS A 237 15.46 20.21 -9.93
C LYS A 237 15.14 18.98 -10.80
N ASP A 238 16.12 18.11 -10.99
CA ASP A 238 16.00 16.92 -11.82
C ASP A 238 15.18 15.85 -11.10
N THR A 239 15.35 15.72 -9.78
CA THR A 239 14.47 14.88 -8.93
C THR A 239 13.01 15.34 -8.99
N GLU A 240 12.74 16.65 -8.81
CA GLU A 240 11.39 17.21 -8.91
C GLU A 240 10.77 16.99 -10.31
N ALA A 241 11.58 16.98 -11.37
CA ALA A 241 11.12 16.70 -12.73
C ALA A 241 10.78 15.22 -12.92
N LEU A 242 11.64 14.32 -12.45
CA LEU A 242 11.43 12.88 -12.47
C LEU A 242 10.18 12.49 -11.69
N GLU A 243 10.05 12.87 -10.41
CA GLU A 243 8.89 12.54 -9.59
C GLU A 243 7.59 13.02 -10.24
N ARG A 244 7.58 14.27 -10.75
CA ARG A 244 6.41 14.81 -11.47
C ARG A 244 6.06 13.99 -12.71
N ALA A 245 7.04 13.49 -13.45
CA ALA A 245 6.81 12.65 -14.63
C ALA A 245 6.23 11.29 -14.23
N LEU A 246 6.75 10.66 -13.16
CA LEU A 246 6.27 9.38 -12.64
C LEU A 246 4.79 9.46 -12.25
N ILE A 247 4.44 10.42 -11.38
CA ILE A 247 3.10 10.52 -10.81
C ILE A 247 2.06 10.96 -11.85
N ALA A 248 2.46 11.77 -12.84
CA ALA A 248 1.57 12.24 -13.91
C ALA A 248 0.88 11.09 -14.66
N THR A 249 1.53 9.92 -14.75
CA THR A 249 0.99 8.75 -15.45
C THR A 249 -0.18 8.09 -14.71
N GLY A 250 -0.27 8.24 -13.38
CA GLY A 250 -1.18 7.47 -12.54
C GLY A 250 -0.90 5.96 -12.50
N LYS A 251 0.27 5.52 -12.99
CA LYS A 251 0.68 4.11 -13.09
C LYS A 251 1.72 3.70 -12.03
N THR A 252 2.02 4.58 -11.09
CA THR A 252 2.77 4.26 -9.87
C THR A 252 1.84 4.19 -8.67
N THR A 253 2.19 3.37 -7.69
CA THR A 253 1.69 3.49 -6.31
C THR A 253 2.84 3.90 -5.39
N GLN A 254 2.54 4.44 -4.22
CA GLN A 254 3.53 4.51 -3.15
C GLN A 254 3.67 3.14 -2.48
N ALA A 255 4.92 2.70 -2.23
CA ALA A 255 5.15 1.46 -1.50
C ALA A 255 4.68 1.63 -0.04
N GLY A 256 3.53 1.05 0.27
CA GLY A 256 2.92 1.10 1.57
C GLY A 256 1.58 0.40 1.54
N ARG A 257 1.57 -0.90 1.20
CA ARG A 257 0.39 -1.73 1.51
C ARG A 257 0.27 -1.75 3.02
N VAL A 258 -0.68 -0.98 3.53
CA VAL A 258 -1.07 -1.07 4.94
C VAL A 258 -1.99 -2.27 5.04
N GLN A 259 -1.40 -3.42 5.35
CA GLN A 259 -2.16 -4.58 5.78
C GLN A 259 -2.51 -4.35 7.25
N TYR A 260 -3.76 -4.01 7.55
CA TYR A 260 -4.23 -4.00 8.93
C TYR A 260 -4.72 -5.40 9.29
N VAL A 261 -3.92 -6.11 10.08
CA VAL A 261 -4.31 -7.36 10.74
C VAL A 261 -4.74 -6.99 12.16
N PRO A 262 -6.04 -6.92 12.48
CA PRO A 262 -6.42 -6.84 13.88
C PRO A 262 -5.96 -8.12 14.57
N GLU A 263 -5.42 -7.99 15.78
CA GLU A 263 -5.40 -9.11 16.71
C GLU A 263 -6.84 -9.63 16.78
N LYS A 264 -7.08 -10.91 16.42
CA LYS A 264 -8.37 -11.53 16.69
C LYS A 264 -8.61 -11.29 18.17
N ILE A 265 -9.68 -10.57 18.52
CA ILE A 265 -10.11 -10.43 19.89
C ILE A 265 -10.41 -11.86 20.36
N VAL A 266 -9.44 -12.48 21.01
CA VAL A 266 -9.66 -13.69 21.76
C VAL A 266 -10.39 -13.20 23.00
N GLU A 267 -11.71 -13.25 22.97
CA GLU A 267 -12.46 -13.20 24.23
C GLU A 267 -11.94 -14.36 25.09
N GLU A 268 -11.32 -14.02 26.22
CA GLU A 268 -10.91 -14.98 27.26
C GLU A 268 -12.09 -15.79 27.81
#